data_AF-A0A1F7RUH7-F1
#
_entry.id   AF-A0A1F7RUH7-F1
#
_cell.length_a   1.000
_cell.length_b   1.000
_cell.length_c   1.000
_cell.angle_alpha   90.00
_cell.angle_beta   90.00
_cell.angle_gamma   90.00
#
_symmetry.space_group_name_H-M   'P 1'
#
loop_
_entity.id
_entity.type
_entity.pdbx_description
1 polymer ?
#
loop_
_entity_poly.entity_id
_entity_poly.type
_entity_poly.pdbx_seq_one_letter_code
_entity_poly.pdbx_strand_id
1 'polypeptide(L)'
;MNEEYYLQFIEKAIEWVISQRDKYRLNARPLSSYEMQKMARFFPIATFFNVKIIEVPIIENPPFYSKLQNVEIPHTIDYSKMQGITFVDTILISQARYPKAHEWLPLIFHELVHVVQYQLLGIDVFVEQYIKGFIGQGFRYENIFLESHAYELQNRYMTAPSMSFPVVEEVRRNLDIS
;
A
#
# COMPACT_ATOMS: atom_id res chain seq x y z
N MET A 1 -4.56 3.19 24.04
CA MET A 1 -5.66 3.94 23.40
C MET A 1 -6.98 3.33 23.85
N ASN A 2 -8.00 4.13 24.20
CA ASN A 2 -9.32 3.57 24.50
C ASN A 2 -9.99 3.06 23.20
N GLU A 3 -11.02 2.22 23.33
CA GLU A 3 -11.71 1.60 22.18
C GLU A 3 -12.38 2.62 21.27
N GLU A 4 -12.98 3.67 21.85
CA GLU A 4 -13.65 4.74 21.09
C GLU A 4 -12.68 5.52 20.18
N TYR A 5 -11.52 5.93 20.71
CA TYR A 5 -10.48 6.61 19.93
C TYR A 5 -9.88 5.69 18.87
N TYR A 6 -9.76 4.38 19.15
CA TYR A 6 -9.31 3.41 18.17
C TYR A 6 -10.27 3.29 16.98
N LEU A 7 -11.58 3.21 17.24
CA LEU A 7 -12.61 3.14 16.20
C LEU A 7 -12.68 4.44 15.39
N GLN A 8 -12.63 5.60 16.05
CA GLN A 8 -12.57 6.90 15.36
C GLN A 8 -11.32 7.02 14.49
N PHE A 9 -10.18 6.48 14.93
CA PHE A 9 -8.95 6.49 14.15
C PHE A 9 -9.09 5.64 12.87
N ILE A 10 -9.69 4.44 12.97
CA ILE A 10 -9.99 3.60 11.81
C ILE A 10 -10.90 4.33 10.83
N GLU A 11 -12.01 4.92 11.31
CA GLU A 11 -12.96 5.64 10.46
C GLU A 11 -12.27 6.77 9.68
N LYS A 12 -11.45 7.58 10.35
CA LYS A 12 -10.69 8.66 9.70
C LYS A 12 -9.63 8.17 8.74
N ALA A 13 -9.01 7.03 9.01
CA ALA A 13 -8.07 6.41 8.07
C ALA A 13 -8.79 5.90 6.82
N ILE A 14 -9.97 5.27 6.95
CA ILE A 14 -10.80 4.82 5.82
C ILE A 14 -11.24 6.02 4.97
N GLU A 15 -11.79 7.07 5.59
CA GLU A 15 -12.16 8.31 4.90
C GLU A 15 -10.97 8.88 4.13
N TRP A 16 -9.79 8.89 4.73
CA TRP A 16 -8.58 9.38 4.09
C TRP A 16 -8.18 8.52 2.89
N VAL A 17 -8.14 7.19 3.02
CA VAL A 17 -7.83 6.27 1.91
C VAL A 17 -8.77 6.50 0.72
N ILE A 18 -10.08 6.60 0.96
CA ILE A 18 -11.08 6.87 -0.07
C ILE A 18 -10.82 8.25 -0.70
N SER A 19 -10.61 9.28 0.12
CA SER A 19 -10.37 10.65 -0.37
C SER A 19 -9.13 10.76 -1.25
N GLN A 20 -8.03 10.07 -0.89
CA GLN A 20 -6.79 10.10 -1.67
C GLN A 20 -6.99 9.38 -3.00
N ARG A 21 -7.63 8.21 -2.97
CA ARG A 21 -7.99 7.49 -4.18
C ARG A 21 -8.79 8.38 -5.13
N ASP A 22 -9.92 8.93 -4.68
CA ASP A 22 -10.82 9.70 -5.54
C ASP A 22 -10.17 10.98 -6.08
N LYS A 23 -9.36 11.66 -5.26
CA LYS A 23 -8.62 12.88 -5.63
C LYS A 23 -7.69 12.64 -6.82
N TYR A 24 -6.92 11.55 -6.79
CA TYR A 24 -5.83 11.36 -7.74
C TYR A 24 -6.18 10.46 -8.93
N ARG A 25 -7.12 9.52 -8.74
CA ARG A 25 -7.39 8.46 -9.70
C ARG A 25 -7.83 8.95 -11.09
N LEU A 26 -8.60 10.04 -11.17
CA LEU A 26 -9.11 10.57 -12.44
C LEU A 26 -7.99 11.07 -13.37
N ASN A 27 -6.90 11.59 -12.80
CA ASN A 27 -5.78 12.14 -13.55
C ASN A 27 -4.61 11.14 -13.66
N ALA A 28 -4.75 9.95 -13.09
CA ALA A 28 -3.73 8.94 -13.04
C ALA A 28 -3.69 8.09 -14.33
N ARG A 29 -2.48 7.68 -14.74
CA ARG A 29 -2.29 6.84 -15.91
C ARG A 29 -2.49 5.36 -15.56
N PRO A 30 -2.88 4.48 -16.50
CA PRO A 30 -2.73 3.05 -16.29
C PRO A 30 -1.24 2.65 -16.19
N LEU A 31 -0.99 1.38 -15.82
CA LEU A 31 0.30 0.76 -16.04
C LEU A 31 0.69 0.88 -17.53
N SER A 32 1.97 1.13 -17.79
CA SER A 32 2.55 1.09 -19.12
C SER A 32 2.68 -0.34 -19.62
N SER A 33 2.77 -0.53 -20.94
CA SER A 33 3.01 -1.84 -21.55
C SER A 33 4.29 -2.51 -21.03
N TYR A 34 5.32 -1.71 -20.72
CA TYR A 34 6.57 -2.20 -20.14
C TYR A 34 6.36 -2.73 -18.71
N GLU A 35 5.70 -1.96 -17.84
CA GLU A 35 5.40 -2.38 -16.47
C GLU A 35 4.53 -3.65 -16.48
N MET A 36 3.45 -3.67 -17.27
CA MET A 36 2.58 -4.84 -17.39
C MET A 36 3.35 -6.09 -17.84
N GLN A 37 4.21 -5.98 -18.86
CA GLN A 37 5.00 -7.11 -19.35
C GLN A 37 5.94 -7.67 -18.27
N LYS A 38 6.54 -6.80 -17.44
CA LYS A 38 7.42 -7.23 -16.35
C LYS A 38 6.68 -7.90 -15.21
N MET A 39 5.39 -7.57 -15.01
CA MET A 39 4.56 -8.08 -13.92
C MET A 39 3.67 -9.28 -14.31
N ALA A 40 3.44 -9.51 -15.61
CA ALA A 40 2.47 -10.47 -16.13
C ALA A 40 2.71 -11.94 -15.72
N ARG A 41 3.92 -12.30 -15.28
CA ARG A 41 4.23 -13.66 -14.79
C ARG A 41 3.90 -13.86 -13.30
N PHE A 42 3.61 -12.79 -12.59
CA PHE A 42 3.40 -12.77 -11.13
C PHE A 42 1.95 -12.46 -10.77
N PHE A 43 1.34 -11.55 -11.54
CA PHE A 43 -0.02 -11.08 -11.33
C PHE A 43 -0.91 -11.47 -12.53
N PRO A 44 -2.17 -11.88 -12.27
CA PRO A 44 -3.12 -12.08 -13.35
C PRO A 44 -3.43 -10.75 -14.04
N ILE A 45 -3.76 -10.79 -15.33
CA ILE A 45 -4.12 -9.59 -16.09
C ILE A 45 -5.29 -8.81 -15.47
N ALA A 46 -6.17 -9.53 -14.77
CA ALA A 46 -7.29 -8.96 -14.03
C ALA A 46 -6.84 -7.92 -12.99
N THR A 47 -5.68 -8.11 -12.35
CA THR A 47 -5.11 -7.16 -11.39
C THR A 47 -4.80 -5.82 -12.06
N PHE A 48 -4.38 -5.80 -13.33
CA PHE A 48 -3.93 -4.57 -13.99
C PHE A 48 -5.06 -3.66 -14.49
N PHE A 49 -6.26 -4.19 -14.78
CA PHE A 49 -7.31 -3.44 -15.48
C PHE A 49 -7.70 -2.13 -14.79
N ASN A 50 -7.73 -2.13 -13.46
CA ASN A 50 -8.17 -0.98 -12.68
C ASN A 50 -7.02 -0.18 -12.07
N VAL A 51 -5.78 -0.69 -12.13
CA VAL A 51 -4.64 -0.04 -11.49
C VAL A 51 -4.32 1.28 -12.19
N LYS A 52 -4.14 2.31 -11.36
CA LYS A 52 -3.74 3.64 -11.75
C LYS A 52 -2.48 4.05 -11.02
N ILE A 53 -1.58 4.75 -11.72
CA ILE A 53 -0.34 5.29 -11.18
C ILE A 53 -0.32 6.79 -11.44
N ILE A 54 0.07 7.57 -10.44
CA ILE A 54 0.27 9.00 -10.56
C ILE A 54 1.47 9.44 -9.73
N GLU A 55 2.26 10.33 -10.31
CA GLU A 55 3.33 11.01 -9.58
C GLU A 55 2.76 12.25 -8.90
N VAL A 56 3.10 12.44 -7.64
CA VAL A 56 2.72 13.60 -6.84
C VAL A 56 3.98 14.28 -6.31
N PRO A 57 3.97 15.61 -6.06
CA PRO A 57 5.14 16.30 -5.53
C PRO A 57 5.68 15.65 -4.25
N ILE A 58 4.76 15.27 -3.35
CA ILE A 58 5.02 14.56 -2.11
C ILE A 58 3.75 13.82 -1.67
N ILE A 59 3.90 12.74 -0.91
CA ILE A 59 2.77 12.07 -0.25
C ILE A 59 2.51 12.80 1.07
N GLU A 60 1.34 13.42 1.20
CA GLU A 60 0.98 14.23 2.37
C GLU A 60 0.58 13.34 3.55
N ASN A 61 0.96 13.74 4.76
CA ASN A 61 0.47 13.10 5.98
C ASN A 61 -1.05 13.32 6.14
N PRO A 62 -1.79 12.35 6.69
CA PRO A 62 -3.23 12.49 6.88
C PRO A 62 -3.58 13.74 7.70
N PRO A 63 -4.53 14.59 7.24
CA PRO A 63 -4.85 15.86 7.89
C PRO A 63 -5.42 15.67 9.31
N PHE A 64 -6.02 14.50 9.57
CA PHE A 64 -6.58 14.18 10.87
C PHE A 64 -5.53 13.89 11.95
N TYR A 65 -4.24 13.71 11.60
CA TYR A 65 -3.15 13.57 12.58
C TYR A 65 -3.07 14.74 13.56
N SER A 66 -3.33 15.95 13.09
CA SER A 66 -3.38 17.15 13.94
C SER A 66 -4.42 17.05 15.07
N LYS A 67 -5.52 16.33 14.85
CA LYS A 67 -6.59 16.12 15.83
C LYS A 67 -6.27 15.02 16.85
N LEU A 68 -5.27 14.19 16.56
CA LEU A 68 -4.81 13.11 17.43
C LEU A 68 -3.70 13.54 18.40
N GLN A 69 -3.18 14.77 18.30
CA GLN A 69 -2.08 15.28 19.13
C GLN A 69 -2.38 15.29 20.63
N ASN A 70 -3.66 15.25 21.03
CA ASN A 70 -4.07 15.11 22.45
C ASN A 70 -4.04 13.67 22.96
N VAL A 71 -3.75 12.71 22.09
CA VAL A 71 -3.47 11.32 22.43
C VAL A 71 -1.98 11.14 22.24
N GLU A 72 -1.26 10.70 23.29
CA GLU A 72 0.11 10.20 23.14
C GLU A 72 0.07 8.93 22.29
N ILE A 73 -0.07 9.08 20.98
CA ILE A 73 0.25 8.04 20.00
C ILE A 73 1.69 8.37 19.59
N PRO A 74 2.69 7.86 20.33
CA PRO A 74 4.07 8.09 19.97
C PRO A 74 4.28 7.50 18.57
N HIS A 75 4.77 8.33 17.66
CA HIS A 75 5.18 7.95 16.31
C HIS A 75 4.04 7.63 15.34
N THR A 76 3.43 8.66 14.76
CA THR A 76 2.65 8.50 13.53
C THR A 76 3.57 8.21 12.34
N ILE A 77 3.10 7.43 11.37
CA ILE A 77 3.81 7.18 10.12
C ILE A 77 4.01 8.52 9.39
N ASP A 78 5.25 8.85 9.06
CA ASP A 78 5.56 10.04 8.25
C ASP A 78 5.57 9.67 6.77
N TYR A 79 4.39 9.73 6.13
CA TYR A 79 4.16 9.39 4.73
C TYR A 79 4.98 10.26 3.77
N SER A 80 5.41 11.45 4.21
CA SER A 80 6.26 12.34 3.40
C SER A 80 7.64 11.75 3.08
N LYS A 81 8.03 10.68 3.78
CA LYS A 81 9.27 9.94 3.56
C LYS A 81 9.14 8.77 2.59
N MET A 82 7.92 8.41 2.19
CA MET A 82 7.68 7.25 1.32
C MET A 82 8.00 7.56 -0.15
N GLN A 83 8.46 6.53 -0.87
CA GLN A 83 8.62 6.57 -2.33
C GLN A 83 7.30 6.33 -3.05
N GLY A 84 6.46 5.43 -2.52
CA GLY A 84 5.14 5.10 -3.05
C GLY A 84 4.15 4.75 -1.95
N ILE A 85 2.86 4.78 -2.30
CA ILE A 85 1.77 4.28 -1.47
C ILE A 85 0.58 3.88 -2.36
N THR A 86 -0.14 2.84 -1.95
CA THR A 86 -1.36 2.37 -2.62
C THR A 86 -2.62 2.76 -1.86
N PHE A 87 -3.54 3.42 -2.55
CA PHE A 87 -4.92 3.64 -2.13
C PHE A 87 -5.87 2.82 -3.00
N VAL A 88 -6.23 1.62 -2.54
CA VAL A 88 -7.13 0.66 -3.22
C VAL A 88 -6.58 0.17 -4.56
N ASP A 89 -6.79 0.95 -5.63
CA ASP A 89 -6.35 0.68 -7.00
C ASP A 89 -5.50 1.83 -7.57
N THR A 90 -5.17 2.81 -6.75
CA THR A 90 -4.48 4.04 -7.15
C THR A 90 -3.17 4.15 -6.38
N ILE A 91 -2.07 4.03 -7.11
CA ILE A 91 -0.70 4.09 -6.62
C ILE A 91 -0.17 5.51 -6.80
N LEU A 92 0.28 6.13 -5.72
CA LEU A 92 0.98 7.41 -5.75
C LEU A 92 2.47 7.15 -5.69
N ILE A 93 3.25 7.88 -6.48
CA ILE A 93 4.71 7.92 -6.44
C ILE A 93 5.17 9.33 -6.06
N SER A 94 6.02 9.43 -5.06
CA SER A 94 6.52 10.72 -4.55
C SER A 94 7.68 11.23 -5.40
N GLN A 95 7.57 12.43 -5.97
CA GLN A 95 8.65 13.09 -6.70
C GLN A 95 9.78 13.55 -5.76
N ALA A 96 9.44 14.00 -4.55
CA ALA A 96 10.43 14.36 -3.52
C ALA A 96 11.27 13.17 -3.02
N ARG A 97 10.81 11.93 -3.26
CA ARG A 97 11.46 10.67 -2.89
C ARG A 97 11.52 9.71 -4.07
N TYR A 98 11.67 10.25 -5.29
CA TYR A 98 11.54 9.48 -6.51
C TYR A 98 12.51 8.29 -6.52
N PRO A 99 12.04 7.06 -6.82
CA PRO A 99 12.89 5.88 -6.84
C PRO A 99 13.96 6.01 -7.92
N LYS A 100 15.13 5.42 -7.68
CA LYS A 100 16.14 5.26 -8.73
C LYS A 100 15.59 4.34 -9.82
N ALA A 101 16.18 4.40 -11.02
CA ALA A 101 15.72 3.60 -12.15
C ALA A 101 15.63 2.09 -11.87
N HIS A 102 16.54 1.53 -11.06
CA HIS A 102 16.53 0.11 -10.67
C HIS A 102 15.54 -0.22 -9.55
N GLU A 103 15.05 0.78 -8.82
CA GLU A 103 14.06 0.65 -7.74
C GLU A 103 12.62 0.76 -8.27
N TRP A 104 12.42 1.27 -9.49
CA TRP A 104 11.09 1.47 -10.09
C TRP A 104 10.25 0.19 -10.13
N LEU A 105 10.75 -0.87 -10.79
CA LEU A 105 9.98 -2.10 -10.93
C LEU A 105 9.75 -2.82 -9.58
N PRO A 106 10.74 -2.92 -8.67
CA PRO A 106 10.49 -3.40 -7.31
C PRO A 106 9.42 -2.60 -6.56
N LEU A 107 9.45 -1.27 -6.63
CA LEU A 107 8.43 -0.43 -6.00
C LEU A 107 7.05 -0.70 -6.60
N ILE A 108 6.90 -0.71 -7.93
CA ILE A 108 5.63 -1.04 -8.56
C ILE A 108 5.15 -2.45 -8.21
N PHE A 109 6.06 -3.41 -8.08
CA PHE A 109 5.72 -4.76 -7.62
C PHE A 109 5.12 -4.73 -6.21
N HIS A 110 5.77 -4.04 -5.26
CA HIS A 110 5.32 -3.89 -3.88
C HIS A 110 3.93 -3.25 -3.81
N GLU A 111 3.73 -2.14 -4.51
CA GLU A 111 2.44 -1.45 -4.56
C GLU A 111 1.34 -2.31 -5.19
N LEU A 112 1.67 -3.15 -6.18
CA LEU A 112 0.71 -4.13 -6.73
C LEU A 112 0.35 -5.24 -5.74
N VAL A 113 1.22 -5.61 -4.81
CA VAL A 113 0.86 -6.52 -3.71
C VAL A 113 -0.22 -5.87 -2.84
N HIS A 114 -0.09 -4.58 -2.53
CA HIS A 114 -1.13 -3.86 -1.78
C HIS A 114 -2.45 -3.77 -2.55
N VAL A 115 -2.43 -3.57 -3.88
CA VAL A 115 -3.65 -3.65 -4.70
C VAL A 115 -4.34 -5.01 -4.52
N VAL A 116 -3.58 -6.10 -4.54
CA VAL A 116 -4.13 -7.45 -4.32
C VAL A 116 -4.67 -7.62 -2.90
N GLN A 117 -3.97 -7.11 -1.89
CA GLN A 117 -4.44 -7.14 -0.50
C GLN A 117 -5.77 -6.36 -0.35
N TYR A 118 -5.89 -5.17 -0.93
CA TYR A 118 -7.15 -4.41 -0.97
C TYR A 118 -8.26 -5.18 -1.69
N GLN A 119 -7.96 -5.84 -2.80
CA GLN A 119 -8.95 -6.64 -3.55
C GLN A 119 -9.49 -7.82 -2.74
N LEU A 120 -8.64 -8.45 -1.91
CA LEU A 120 -9.03 -9.61 -1.11
C LEU A 120 -9.71 -9.23 0.21
N LEU A 121 -9.27 -8.16 0.86
CA LEU A 121 -9.76 -7.74 2.19
C LEU A 121 -10.90 -6.73 2.13
N GLY A 122 -10.98 -5.93 1.07
CA GLY A 122 -11.75 -4.69 1.08
C GLY A 122 -11.07 -3.59 1.92
N ILE A 123 -11.59 -2.36 1.81
CA ILE A 123 -10.97 -1.17 2.44
C ILE A 123 -11.01 -1.27 3.97
N ASP A 124 -12.15 -1.66 4.53
CA ASP A 124 -12.37 -1.65 5.98
C ASP A 124 -11.40 -2.59 6.70
N VAL A 125 -11.35 -3.85 6.25
CA VAL A 125 -10.47 -4.88 6.86
C VAL A 125 -9.00 -4.57 6.59
N PHE A 126 -8.65 -4.07 5.40
CA PHE A 126 -7.27 -3.67 5.11
C PHE A 126 -6.79 -2.58 6.08
N VAL A 127 -7.55 -1.49 6.23
CA VAL A 127 -7.18 -0.36 7.08
C VAL A 127 -7.13 -0.78 8.54
N GLU A 128 -8.09 -1.57 9.01
CA GLU A 128 -8.08 -2.11 10.36
C GLU A 128 -6.83 -2.96 10.63
N GLN A 129 -6.50 -3.92 9.76
CA GLN A 129 -5.31 -4.76 9.88
C GLN A 129 -4.02 -3.93 9.88
N TYR A 130 -3.96 -2.91 9.03
CA TYR A 130 -2.84 -1.99 8.95
C TYR A 130 -2.60 -1.26 10.28
N ILE A 131 -3.67 -0.68 10.83
CA ILE A 131 -3.65 0.06 12.10
C ILE A 131 -3.34 -0.88 13.28
N LYS A 132 -3.96 -2.07 13.32
CA LYS A 132 -3.69 -3.10 14.34
C LYS A 132 -2.22 -3.50 14.33
N GLY A 133 -1.67 -3.79 13.15
CA GLY A 133 -0.27 -4.14 12.98
C GLY A 133 0.64 -3.02 13.43
N PHE A 134 0.34 -1.77 13.06
CA PHE A 134 1.17 -0.63 13.43
C PHE A 134 1.24 -0.41 14.95
N ILE A 135 0.09 -0.47 15.63
CA ILE A 135 0.01 -0.33 17.09
C ILE A 135 0.65 -1.55 17.78
N GLY A 136 0.33 -2.76 17.34
CA GLY A 136 0.76 -4.01 17.97
C GLY A 136 2.26 -4.29 17.83
N GLN A 137 2.92 -3.73 16.81
CA GLN A 137 4.36 -3.93 16.54
C GLN A 137 5.24 -2.79 17.07
N GLY A 138 4.72 -1.97 17.98
CA GLY A 138 5.47 -0.87 18.59
C GLY A 138 5.78 0.25 17.62
N PHE A 139 4.85 0.59 16.72
CA PHE A 139 4.94 1.71 15.77
C PHE A 139 6.05 1.54 14.71
N ARG A 140 6.40 0.29 14.39
CA ARG A 140 7.36 -0.04 13.33
C ARG A 140 6.62 -0.43 12.06
N TYR A 141 6.73 0.43 11.06
CA TYR A 141 6.05 0.30 9.77
C TYR A 141 6.36 -1.03 9.08
N GLU A 142 7.65 -1.39 9.04
CA GLU A 142 8.15 -2.59 8.36
C GLU A 142 7.67 -3.91 9.00
N ASN A 143 7.20 -3.85 10.25
CA ASN A 143 6.70 -5.01 10.98
C ASN A 143 5.19 -5.21 10.83
N ILE A 144 4.48 -4.27 10.19
CA ILE A 144 3.05 -4.44 9.89
C ILE A 144 2.93 -5.67 8.99
N PHE A 145 2.09 -6.62 9.37
CA PHE A 145 1.95 -7.90 8.68
C PHE A 145 1.80 -7.77 7.16
N LEU A 146 0.94 -6.84 6.73
CA LEU A 146 0.70 -6.54 5.30
C LEU A 146 1.96 -6.00 4.59
N GLU A 147 2.74 -5.16 5.26
CA GLU A 147 4.01 -4.61 4.74
C GLU A 147 5.10 -5.68 4.71
N SER A 148 5.27 -6.45 5.79
CA SER A 148 6.26 -7.52 5.87
C SER A 148 6.04 -8.53 4.74
N HIS A 149 4.79 -8.90 4.46
CA HIS A 149 4.47 -9.80 3.37
C HIS A 149 4.71 -9.16 1.98
N ALA A 150 4.37 -7.88 1.78
CA ALA A 150 4.68 -7.18 0.53
C ALA A 150 6.19 -7.12 0.26
N TYR A 151 7.01 -6.83 1.29
CA TYR A 151 8.46 -6.85 1.18
C TYR A 151 9.02 -8.26 0.94
N GLU A 152 8.45 -9.30 1.53
CA GLU A 152 8.84 -10.69 1.26
C GLU A 152 8.67 -11.02 -0.23
N LEU A 153 7.49 -10.74 -0.80
CA LEU A 153 7.21 -10.99 -2.20
C LEU A 153 8.06 -10.10 -3.13
N GLN A 154 8.29 -8.84 -2.76
CA GLN A 154 9.19 -7.95 -3.48
C GLN A 154 10.62 -8.53 -3.51
N ASN A 155 11.14 -9.00 -2.37
CA ASN A 155 12.47 -9.59 -2.28
C ASN A 155 12.60 -10.87 -3.12
N ARG A 156 11.55 -11.70 -3.14
CA ARG A 156 11.47 -12.89 -4.00
C ARG A 156 11.50 -12.49 -5.48
N TYR A 157 10.74 -11.47 -5.87
CA TYR A 157 10.77 -10.90 -7.22
C TYR A 157 12.16 -10.38 -7.60
N MET A 158 12.84 -9.65 -6.71
CA MET A 158 14.16 -9.07 -6.97
C MET A 158 15.25 -10.13 -7.09
N THR A 159 15.16 -11.21 -6.30
CA THR A 159 16.16 -12.29 -6.29
C THR A 159 16.04 -13.16 -7.54
N ALA A 160 14.82 -13.40 -8.02
CA ALA A 160 14.56 -14.28 -9.15
C ALA A 160 13.47 -13.71 -10.07
N PRO A 161 13.72 -12.59 -10.78
CA PRO A 161 12.69 -11.90 -11.59
C PRO A 161 12.22 -12.73 -12.79
N SER A 162 12.93 -13.80 -13.14
CA SER A 162 12.54 -14.76 -14.17
C SER A 162 11.67 -15.91 -13.64
N MET A 163 11.66 -16.17 -12.34
CA MET A 163 10.94 -17.28 -11.72
C MET A 163 9.52 -16.85 -11.34
N SER A 164 8.52 -17.30 -12.08
CA SER A 164 7.12 -16.97 -11.82
C SER A 164 6.62 -17.55 -10.50
N PHE A 165 5.76 -16.81 -9.80
CA PHE A 165 4.95 -17.31 -8.69
C PHE A 165 3.62 -16.54 -8.64
N PRO A 166 2.51 -17.18 -8.24
CA PRO A 166 1.19 -16.58 -8.27
C PRO A 166 0.97 -15.64 -7.07
N VAL A 167 1.23 -14.34 -7.22
CA VAL A 167 1.14 -13.37 -6.10
C VAL A 167 -0.22 -13.40 -5.41
N VAL A 168 -1.32 -13.50 -6.17
CA VAL A 168 -2.68 -13.55 -5.59
C VAL A 168 -2.85 -14.74 -4.65
N GLU A 169 -2.32 -15.90 -5.01
CA GLU A 169 -2.40 -17.11 -4.16
C GLU A 169 -1.45 -17.03 -2.97
N GLU A 170 -0.26 -16.44 -3.13
CA GLU A 170 0.63 -16.17 -1.99
C GLU A 170 -0.04 -15.24 -0.98
N VAL A 171 -0.68 -14.15 -1.44
CA VAL A 171 -1.42 -13.22 -0.58
C VAL A 171 -2.63 -13.88 0.06
N ARG A 172 -3.42 -14.66 -0.69
CA ARG A 172 -4.55 -15.40 -0.15
C ARG A 172 -4.13 -16.34 0.98
N ARG A 173 -3.05 -17.11 0.78
CA ARG A 173 -2.48 -18.01 1.80
C ARG A 173 -1.98 -17.25 3.02
N ASN A 174 -1.27 -16.14 2.81
CA ASN A 174 -0.73 -15.35 3.92
C ASN A 174 -1.85 -14.70 4.75
N LEU A 175 -2.97 -14.34 4.13
CA LEU A 175 -4.14 -13.76 4.81
C LEU A 175 -5.10 -14.80 5.40
N ASP A 176 -4.81 -16.11 5.29
CA ASP A 176 -5.69 -17.22 5.68
C ASP A 176 -7.11 -17.13 5.06
N ILE A 177 -7.21 -16.63 3.82
CA ILE A 177 -8.48 -16.54 3.08
C ILE A 177 -8.70 -17.84 2.31
N SER A 178 -9.78 -18.57 2.61
CA SER A 178 -10.17 -19.80 1.90
C SER A 178 -10.59 -19.57 0.45
#